data_AF-A0A1F7WZN1-F1
#
_entry.id   AF-A0A1F7WZN1-F1
#
_cell.length_a   1.000
_cell.length_b   1.000
_cell.length_c   1.000
_cell.angle_alpha   90.00
_cell.angle_beta   90.00
_cell.angle_gamma   90.00
#
_symmetry.space_group_name_H-M   'P 1'
#
loop_
_entity.id
_entity.type
_entity.pdbx_description
1 polymer ?
#
loop_
_entity_poly.entity_id
_entity_poly.type
_entity_poly.pdbx_seq_one_letter_code
_entity_poly.pdbx_strand_id
1 'polypeptide(L)'
;MKNIIIIIVIVLLIAGVGVGFYLLGSKSINKGGAVTPTPQTFIEITPTFTPPSPTQIPLKTVMAGGILSFPKYRLSLPSDWTDNLEKMGPDAEKLIVKKGSYSISITQGGFGGAACLFPGDPDIEGPSGRYDTFTDLQDKSGDILRRVGKSQGGGFSICEKTQYGWGAPTSYGHMSIAAPVSPDPQMLTEIDAIISSLTKL
;
A
#
# COMPACT_ATOMS: atom_id res chain seq x y z
N MET A 1 2.27 -4.45 -56.33
CA MET A 1 2.10 -2.99 -56.48
C MET A 1 1.14 -2.37 -55.47
N LYS A 2 -0.02 -2.97 -55.18
CA LYS A 2 -1.03 -2.43 -54.23
C LYS A 2 -0.51 -2.20 -52.79
N ASN A 3 0.38 -3.06 -52.29
CA ASN A 3 0.89 -2.98 -50.92
C ASN A 3 2.00 -1.95 -50.71
N ILE A 4 2.67 -1.50 -51.79
CA ILE A 4 3.72 -0.47 -51.73
C ILE A 4 3.09 0.92 -51.60
N ILE A 5 1.92 1.13 -52.21
CA ILE A 5 1.18 2.40 -52.16
C ILE A 5 0.67 2.69 -50.73
N ILE A 6 0.24 1.66 -50.01
CA ILE A 6 -0.27 1.78 -48.63
C ILE A 6 0.84 2.21 -47.66
N ILE A 7 2.05 1.67 -47.82
CA ILE A 7 3.20 2.00 -46.95
C ILE A 7 3.64 3.45 -47.16
N ILE A 8 3.64 3.95 -48.40
CA ILE A 8 4.01 5.34 -48.70
C ILE A 8 3.03 6.35 -48.07
N VAL A 9 1.73 6.04 -48.05
CA VAL A 9 0.70 6.91 -47.45
C VAL A 9 0.84 6.97 -45.92
N ILE A 10 1.16 5.85 -45.27
CA ILE A 10 1.34 5.80 -43.81
C ILE A 10 2.58 6.58 -43.36
N VAL A 11 3.69 6.48 -44.10
CA VAL A 11 4.92 7.22 -43.79
C VAL A 11 4.74 8.74 -43.95
N LEU A 12 3.97 9.19 -44.95
CA LEU A 12 3.64 10.61 -45.14
C LEU A 12 2.77 11.18 -44.01
N LEU A 13 1.84 10.39 -43.47
CA LEU A 13 0.98 10.80 -42.34
C LEU A 13 1.76 10.97 -41.04
N ILE A 14 2.76 10.13 -40.76
CA ILE A 14 3.56 10.21 -39.54
C ILE A 14 4.55 11.39 -39.60
N ALA A 15 5.10 11.69 -40.79
CA ALA A 15 5.99 12.84 -40.97
C ALA A 15 5.26 14.20 -40.86
N GLY A 16 3.98 14.27 -41.25
CA GLY A 16 3.20 15.51 -41.20
C GLY A 16 2.84 16.01 -39.79
N VAL A 17 2.68 15.10 -38.82
CA VAL A 17 2.25 15.46 -37.45
C VAL A 17 3.44 15.87 -36.56
N GLY A 18 4.66 15.40 -36.87
CA GLY A 18 5.87 15.68 -36.07
C GLY A 18 6.43 17.10 -36.23
N VAL A 19 6.24 17.76 -37.38
CA VAL A 19 6.83 19.08 -37.67
C VAL A 19 5.96 20.23 -37.12
N GLY A 20 4.65 20.00 -36.92
CA GLY A 20 3.71 21.03 -36.44
C GLY A 20 3.88 21.43 -34.97
N PHE A 21 4.35 20.54 -34.11
CA PHE A 21 4.50 20.81 -32.67
C PHE A 21 5.84 21.43 -32.28
N TYR A 22 6.85 21.43 -33.17
CA TYR A 22 8.19 21.96 -32.85
C TYR A 22 8.37 23.46 -33.17
N LEU A 23 7.40 24.10 -33.87
CA LEU A 23 7.51 25.50 -34.32
C LEU A 23 6.60 26.49 -33.56
N LEU A 24 5.89 26.05 -32.51
CA LEU A 24 5.01 26.91 -31.68
C LEU A 24 5.58 27.25 -30.29
N GLY A 25 6.86 26.97 -30.04
CA GLY A 25 7.49 27.11 -28.71
C GLY A 25 8.54 28.20 -28.55
N SER A 26 8.76 29.08 -29.54
CA SER A 26 9.87 30.06 -29.48
C SER A 26 9.51 31.44 -30.01
N LYS A 27 8.83 32.24 -29.18
CA LYS A 27 8.92 33.71 -29.28
C LYS A 27 9.11 34.33 -27.91
N SER A 28 10.36 34.70 -27.64
CA SER A 28 10.74 35.71 -26.65
C SER A 28 10.70 37.11 -27.26
N ILE A 29 10.84 38.09 -26.34
CA ILE A 29 11.35 39.46 -26.48
C ILE A 29 10.26 40.56 -26.35
N ASN A 30 10.28 41.29 -25.22
CA ASN A 30 10.87 42.64 -25.20
C ASN A 30 11.14 43.17 -23.78
N LYS A 31 12.38 43.65 -23.58
CA LYS A 31 12.79 44.59 -22.52
C LYS A 31 12.18 45.95 -22.85
N GLY A 32 11.60 46.62 -21.85
CA GLY A 32 11.20 48.02 -21.98
C GLY A 32 11.05 48.68 -20.60
N GLY A 33 11.82 49.76 -20.40
CA GLY A 33 11.49 50.86 -19.48
C GLY A 33 11.80 50.68 -18.00
N ALA A 34 12.94 51.20 -17.56
CA ALA A 34 13.12 51.61 -16.17
C ALA A 34 12.36 52.91 -15.95
N VAL A 35 11.32 52.87 -15.12
CA VAL A 35 10.70 54.04 -14.48
C VAL A 35 10.72 53.77 -12.98
N THR A 36 11.43 54.62 -12.23
CA THR A 36 11.49 54.60 -10.77
C THR A 36 10.16 55.12 -10.22
N PRO A 37 9.34 54.29 -9.53
CA PRO A 37 8.18 54.77 -8.81
C PRO A 37 8.57 55.12 -7.37
N THR A 38 8.13 56.28 -6.93
CA THR A 38 8.13 56.76 -5.55
C THR A 38 7.49 55.72 -4.61
N PRO A 39 8.03 55.47 -3.41
CA PRO A 39 7.47 54.46 -2.50
C PRO A 39 6.07 54.87 -2.03
N GLN A 40 5.08 54.08 -2.41
CA GLN A 40 3.76 54.08 -1.79
C GLN A 40 3.73 52.96 -0.76
N THR A 41 3.48 53.30 0.51
CA THR A 41 3.27 52.33 1.58
C THR A 41 1.96 51.58 1.30
N PHE A 42 2.08 50.34 0.82
CA PHE A 42 0.96 49.42 0.69
C PHE A 42 0.81 48.66 2.02
N ILE A 43 -0.34 48.80 2.69
CA ILE A 43 -0.68 47.91 3.81
C ILE A 43 -1.15 46.60 3.18
N GLU A 44 -0.25 45.63 3.12
CA GLU A 44 -0.56 44.25 2.75
C GLU A 44 -1.35 43.59 3.89
N ILE A 45 -2.67 43.61 3.80
CA ILE A 45 -3.53 42.69 4.56
C ILE A 45 -3.46 41.34 3.85
N THR A 46 -2.44 40.55 4.16
CA THR A 46 -2.39 39.14 3.78
C THR A 46 -3.54 38.44 4.51
N PRO A 47 -4.56 37.89 3.81
CA PRO A 47 -5.49 36.99 4.48
C PRO A 47 -4.69 35.76 4.91
N THR A 48 -4.53 35.57 6.23
CA THR A 48 -4.00 34.33 6.78
C THR A 48 -5.01 33.22 6.49
N PHE A 49 -4.84 32.56 5.35
CA PHE A 49 -5.46 31.28 5.05
C PHE A 49 -4.78 30.27 5.96
N THR A 50 -5.35 30.04 7.15
CA THR A 50 -4.93 28.91 7.98
C THR A 50 -5.46 27.66 7.27
N PRO A 51 -4.61 26.80 6.68
CA PRO A 51 -5.08 25.54 6.13
C PRO A 51 -5.76 24.76 7.27
N PRO A 52 -6.89 24.08 7.02
CA PRO A 52 -7.50 23.24 8.04
C PRO A 52 -6.44 22.22 8.48
N SER A 53 -6.09 22.25 9.77
CA SER A 53 -5.24 21.22 10.35
C SER A 53 -5.93 19.88 10.12
N PRO A 54 -5.26 18.88 9.50
CA PRO A 54 -5.87 17.58 9.29
C PRO A 54 -6.29 17.04 10.66
N THR A 55 -7.57 16.69 10.81
CA THR A 55 -8.09 16.02 11.99
C THR A 55 -7.42 14.66 12.07
N GLN A 56 -6.37 14.54 12.88
CA GLN A 56 -5.71 13.26 13.11
C GLN A 56 -6.69 12.37 13.88
N ILE A 57 -7.04 11.21 13.30
CA ILE A 57 -7.85 10.21 13.97
C ILE A 57 -7.02 9.68 15.17
N PRO A 58 -7.55 9.73 16.40
CA PRO A 58 -6.85 9.20 17.57
C PRO A 58 -6.49 7.71 17.38
N LEU A 59 -5.34 7.30 17.90
CA LEU A 59 -4.91 5.89 17.89
C LEU A 59 -5.16 5.26 19.27
N LYS A 60 -5.63 4.00 19.26
CA LYS A 60 -5.67 3.12 20.44
C LYS A 60 -4.67 1.98 20.28
N THR A 61 -4.18 1.44 21.39
CA THR A 61 -3.30 0.26 21.40
C THR A 61 -4.12 -0.98 21.74
N VAL A 62 -3.97 -2.03 20.93
CA VAL A 62 -4.56 -3.35 21.19
C VAL A 62 -3.43 -4.35 21.41
N MET A 63 -3.60 -5.28 22.35
CA MET A 63 -2.65 -6.33 22.68
C MET A 63 -3.30 -7.70 22.51
N ALA A 64 -2.55 -8.67 22.00
CA ALA A 64 -3.01 -10.05 21.82
C ALA A 64 -1.82 -11.02 21.76
N GLY A 65 -2.12 -12.31 21.61
CA GLY A 65 -1.14 -13.36 21.41
C GLY A 65 -0.49 -13.90 22.68
N GLY A 66 0.67 -14.52 22.51
CA GLY A 66 1.32 -15.30 23.57
C GLY A 66 0.81 -16.74 23.65
N ILE A 67 0.40 -17.29 22.51
CA ILE A 67 -0.07 -18.68 22.37
C ILE A 67 1.02 -19.53 21.72
N LEU A 68 1.30 -20.69 22.31
CA LEU A 68 2.35 -21.61 21.87
C LEU A 68 3.72 -20.90 21.77
N SER A 69 4.39 -20.98 20.62
CA SER A 69 5.68 -20.35 20.35
C SER A 69 5.57 -18.93 19.82
N PHE A 70 4.36 -18.40 19.61
CA PHE A 70 4.19 -17.04 19.14
C PHE A 70 4.29 -16.03 20.29
N PRO A 71 4.98 -14.90 20.09
CA PRO A 71 5.09 -13.86 21.11
C PRO A 71 3.75 -13.17 21.32
N LYS A 72 3.63 -12.48 22.46
CA LYS A 72 2.66 -11.42 22.61
C LYS A 72 3.03 -10.26 21.69
N TYR A 73 2.03 -9.52 21.26
CA TYR A 73 2.25 -8.36 20.43
C TYR A 73 1.27 -7.25 20.77
N ARG A 74 1.61 -6.05 20.30
CA ARG A 74 0.72 -4.89 20.27
C ARG A 74 0.60 -4.33 18.87
N LEU A 75 -0.52 -3.69 18.59
CA LEU A 75 -0.78 -2.93 17.38
C LEU A 75 -1.43 -1.58 17.71
N SER A 76 -1.22 -0.58 16.85
CA SER A 76 -1.89 0.71 16.88
C SER A 76 -3.06 0.69 15.90
N LEU A 77 -4.26 0.96 16.41
CA LEU A 77 -5.49 1.02 15.62
C LEU A 77 -6.06 2.43 15.65
N PRO A 78 -6.55 2.97 14.52
CA PRO A 78 -7.39 4.15 14.53
C PRO A 78 -8.65 3.92 15.39
N SER A 79 -9.11 4.96 16.09
CA SER A 79 -10.16 4.86 17.09
C SER A 79 -11.53 4.44 16.54
N ASP A 80 -11.74 4.58 15.24
CA ASP A 80 -12.94 4.15 14.51
C ASP A 80 -12.92 2.66 14.12
N TRP A 81 -11.84 1.93 14.42
CA TRP A 81 -11.80 0.47 14.30
C TRP A 81 -12.34 -0.21 15.54
N THR A 82 -13.02 -1.34 15.35
CA THR A 82 -13.39 -2.25 16.42
C THR A 82 -12.39 -3.41 16.49
N ASP A 83 -12.21 -3.96 17.68
CA ASP A 83 -11.36 -5.12 17.94
C ASP A 83 -12.14 -6.17 18.73
N ASN A 84 -11.88 -7.45 18.42
CA ASN A 84 -12.45 -8.60 19.09
C ASN A 84 -11.37 -9.67 19.26
N LEU A 85 -11.24 -10.20 20.48
CA LEU A 85 -10.29 -11.26 20.79
C LEU A 85 -11.04 -12.56 21.07
N GLU A 86 -10.92 -13.51 20.15
CA GLU A 86 -11.58 -14.80 20.23
C GLU A 86 -10.63 -15.86 20.78
N LYS A 87 -10.97 -16.44 21.93
CA LYS A 87 -10.28 -17.62 22.47
C LYS A 87 -10.92 -18.87 21.89
N MET A 88 -10.21 -19.53 20.98
CA MET A 88 -10.70 -20.72 20.28
C MET A 88 -10.31 -22.03 20.98
N GLY A 89 -9.53 -21.95 22.05
CA GLY A 89 -9.10 -23.07 22.88
C GLY A 89 -7.92 -22.66 23.77
N PRO A 90 -7.31 -23.61 24.52
CA PRO A 90 -6.10 -23.34 25.31
C PRO A 90 -4.89 -22.99 24.43
N ASP A 91 -4.85 -23.52 23.20
CA ASP A 91 -3.71 -23.41 22.29
C ASP A 91 -4.04 -22.58 21.03
N ALA A 92 -5.12 -21.79 21.05
CA ALA A 92 -5.51 -20.98 19.90
C ALA A 92 -6.25 -19.70 20.29
N GLU A 93 -5.83 -18.59 19.68
CA GLU A 93 -6.45 -17.28 19.82
C GLU A 93 -6.49 -16.58 18.46
N LYS A 94 -7.53 -15.76 18.24
CA LYS A 94 -7.69 -14.95 17.04
C LYS A 94 -8.07 -13.53 17.41
N LEU A 95 -7.19 -12.59 17.09
CA LEU A 95 -7.52 -11.17 17.09
C LEU A 95 -8.19 -10.81 15.77
N ILE A 96 -9.32 -10.13 15.81
CA ILE A 96 -10.01 -9.57 14.65
C ILE A 96 -10.15 -8.08 14.87
N VAL A 97 -9.67 -7.29 13.91
CA VAL A 97 -9.87 -5.84 13.90
C VAL A 97 -10.61 -5.44 12.62
N LYS A 98 -11.62 -4.58 12.75
CA LYS A 98 -12.59 -4.34 11.67
C LYS A 98 -12.96 -2.87 11.56
N LYS A 99 -13.18 -2.43 10.31
CA LYS A 99 -13.79 -1.15 9.96
C LYS A 99 -14.72 -1.35 8.77
N GLY A 100 -16.02 -1.09 8.97
CA GLY A 100 -17.03 -1.29 7.93
C GLY A 100 -17.04 -2.71 7.35
N SER A 101 -16.69 -2.84 6.06
CA SER A 101 -16.73 -4.10 5.31
C SER A 101 -15.40 -4.86 5.24
N TYR A 102 -14.32 -4.34 5.82
CA TYR A 102 -12.99 -4.97 5.76
C TYR A 102 -12.43 -5.20 7.17
N SER A 103 -11.56 -6.20 7.28
CA SER A 103 -11.00 -6.63 8.55
C SER A 103 -9.64 -7.29 8.39
N ILE A 104 -8.80 -7.16 9.42
CA ILE A 104 -7.56 -7.91 9.58
C ILE A 104 -7.82 -8.95 10.67
N SER A 105 -7.35 -10.18 10.46
CA SER A 105 -7.31 -11.18 11.52
C SER A 105 -5.91 -11.76 11.69
N ILE A 106 -5.49 -11.92 12.93
CA ILE A 106 -4.22 -12.52 13.33
C ILE A 106 -4.55 -13.71 14.22
N THR A 107 -4.26 -14.91 13.73
CA THR A 107 -4.54 -16.15 14.45
C THR A 107 -3.24 -16.80 14.90
N GLN A 108 -3.14 -17.09 16.19
CA GLN A 108 -2.07 -17.92 16.77
C GLN A 108 -2.63 -19.31 17.11
N GLY A 109 -1.85 -20.34 16.80
CA GLY A 109 -2.23 -21.74 17.00
C GLY A 109 -1.29 -22.70 16.25
N GLY A 110 -1.61 -23.99 16.26
CA GLY A 110 -0.82 -25.01 15.56
C GLY A 110 -0.96 -24.89 14.04
N PHE A 111 -0.11 -24.11 13.39
CA PHE A 111 -0.06 -23.96 11.93
C PHE A 111 1.17 -24.64 11.34
N GLY A 112 0.96 -25.38 10.25
CA GLY A 112 2.06 -25.77 9.35
C GLY A 112 2.56 -24.55 8.56
N GLY A 113 3.81 -24.61 8.12
CA GLY A 113 4.39 -23.59 7.25
C GLY A 113 3.94 -23.77 5.79
N ALA A 114 3.81 -22.64 5.08
CA ALA A 114 3.61 -22.59 3.64
C ALA A 114 4.52 -21.52 3.03
N ALA A 115 5.11 -21.80 1.88
CA ALA A 115 5.89 -20.79 1.17
C ALA A 115 4.98 -19.83 0.39
N CYS A 116 5.41 -18.58 0.29
CA CYS A 116 4.80 -17.59 -0.58
C CYS A 116 5.66 -17.43 -1.83
N LEU A 117 5.14 -17.86 -2.97
CA LEU A 117 5.81 -17.82 -4.26
C LEU A 117 5.33 -16.62 -5.08
N PHE A 118 6.26 -16.00 -5.79
CA PHE A 118 6.05 -14.83 -6.65
C PHE A 118 6.37 -15.15 -8.11
N PRO A 119 6.08 -14.24 -9.07
CA PRO A 119 6.40 -14.47 -10.48
C PRO A 119 7.91 -14.71 -10.67
N GLY A 120 8.25 -15.83 -11.32
CA GLY A 120 9.63 -16.26 -11.55
C GLY A 120 10.16 -17.27 -10.52
N ASP A 121 9.50 -17.42 -9.37
CA ASP A 121 9.92 -18.43 -8.38
C ASP A 121 9.60 -19.85 -8.89
N PRO A 122 10.52 -20.81 -8.70
CA PRO A 122 10.28 -22.21 -9.04
C PRO A 122 9.15 -22.78 -8.19
N ASP A 123 8.52 -23.84 -8.70
CA ASP A 123 7.63 -24.64 -7.86
C ASP A 123 8.44 -25.36 -6.79
N ILE A 124 7.85 -25.46 -5.60
CA ILE A 124 8.43 -26.16 -4.46
C ILE A 124 7.53 -27.31 -4.04
N GLU A 125 8.13 -28.34 -3.46
CA GLU A 125 7.38 -29.43 -2.83
C GLU A 125 6.80 -28.96 -1.47
N GLY A 126 5.54 -29.31 -1.20
CA GLY A 126 4.83 -28.96 0.04
C GLY A 126 3.85 -27.79 -0.10
N PRO A 127 3.26 -27.32 1.02
CA PRO A 127 2.28 -26.24 1.00
C PRO A 127 2.90 -24.93 0.47
N SER A 128 2.29 -24.36 -0.56
CA SER A 128 2.69 -23.07 -1.09
C SER A 128 1.50 -22.29 -1.65
N GLY A 129 1.61 -20.96 -1.64
CA GLY A 129 0.68 -20.05 -2.28
C GLY A 129 1.41 -19.19 -3.30
N ARG A 130 0.86 -19.07 -4.52
CA ARG A 130 1.43 -18.21 -5.57
C ARG A 130 0.61 -16.92 -5.70
N TYR A 131 1.32 -15.78 -5.67
CA TYR A 131 0.74 -14.44 -5.63
C TYR A 131 1.32 -13.57 -6.74
N ASP A 132 0.49 -12.74 -7.35
CA ASP A 132 0.86 -11.84 -8.47
C ASP A 132 0.76 -10.35 -8.08
N THR A 133 0.22 -10.06 -6.90
CA THR A 133 0.06 -8.72 -6.35
C THR A 133 0.61 -8.71 -4.95
N PHE A 134 1.51 -7.76 -4.67
CA PHE A 134 2.14 -7.68 -3.38
C PHE A 134 2.65 -6.27 -3.04
N THR A 135 2.77 -6.01 -1.75
CA THR A 135 3.29 -4.75 -1.19
C THR A 135 4.18 -5.08 0.00
N ASP A 136 5.42 -4.59 -0.01
CA ASP A 136 6.37 -4.76 1.07
C ASP A 136 6.07 -3.81 2.23
N LEU A 137 6.20 -4.33 3.44
CA LEU A 137 5.94 -3.66 4.70
C LEU A 137 7.10 -3.96 5.65
N GLN A 138 7.30 -3.08 6.63
CA GLN A 138 8.19 -3.35 7.75
C GLN A 138 7.47 -2.94 9.03
N ASP A 139 7.45 -3.84 10.01
CA ASP A 139 6.86 -3.53 11.31
C ASP A 139 7.83 -2.82 12.25
N LYS A 140 7.37 -2.50 13.47
CA LYS A 140 8.20 -1.82 14.48
C LYS A 140 9.19 -2.74 15.18
N SER A 141 9.07 -4.06 15.02
CA SER A 141 10.07 -5.03 15.49
C SER A 141 11.21 -5.23 14.48
N GLY A 142 11.03 -4.72 13.26
CA GLY A 142 11.98 -4.81 12.16
C GLY A 142 11.74 -5.99 11.22
N ASP A 143 10.68 -6.78 11.43
CA ASP A 143 10.35 -7.89 10.54
C ASP A 143 9.89 -7.36 9.19
N ILE A 144 10.36 -8.00 8.12
CA ILE A 144 9.99 -7.64 6.76
C ILE A 144 8.78 -8.47 6.37
N LEU A 145 7.65 -7.78 6.19
CA LEU A 145 6.36 -8.37 5.88
C LEU A 145 5.98 -8.02 4.43
N ARG A 146 5.05 -8.79 3.87
CA ARG A 146 4.51 -8.54 2.55
C ARG A 146 3.03 -8.86 2.53
N ARG A 147 2.20 -7.87 2.23
CA ARG A 147 0.80 -8.12 1.90
C ARG A 147 0.74 -8.74 0.52
N VAL A 148 0.14 -9.92 0.41
CA VAL A 148 0.06 -10.70 -0.83
C VAL A 148 -1.39 -10.95 -1.20
N GLY A 149 -1.67 -10.94 -2.50
CA GLY A 149 -3.01 -11.20 -3.03
C GLY A 149 -2.97 -11.76 -4.44
N LYS A 150 -4.16 -11.87 -5.02
CA LYS A 150 -4.36 -12.13 -6.44
C LYS A 150 -4.97 -10.91 -7.10
N SER A 151 -4.59 -10.61 -8.34
CA SER A 151 -5.08 -9.48 -9.14
C SER A 151 -6.61 -9.38 -9.28
N GLN A 152 -7.36 -10.46 -9.02
CA GLN A 152 -8.83 -10.48 -8.98
C GLN A 152 -9.41 -11.01 -7.64
N GLY A 153 -8.65 -10.90 -6.53
CA GLY A 153 -9.05 -11.41 -5.22
C GLY A 153 -9.54 -10.33 -4.26
N GLY A 154 -10.59 -10.62 -3.49
CA GLY A 154 -11.05 -9.79 -2.36
C GLY A 154 -10.38 -10.14 -1.02
N GLY A 155 -9.33 -10.96 -1.02
CA GLY A 155 -8.65 -11.41 0.18
C GLY A 155 -7.15 -11.28 0.04
N PHE A 156 -6.49 -10.84 1.11
CA PHE A 156 -5.04 -10.78 1.19
C PHE A 156 -4.54 -11.63 2.36
N SER A 157 -3.31 -12.10 2.24
CA SER A 157 -2.56 -12.72 3.34
C SER A 157 -1.31 -11.90 3.59
N ILE A 158 -0.65 -12.11 4.73
CA ILE A 158 0.66 -11.55 4.99
C ILE A 158 1.69 -12.67 5.03
N CYS A 159 2.77 -12.48 4.28
CA CYS A 159 3.96 -13.33 4.34
C CYS A 159 5.09 -12.58 5.05
N GLU A 160 5.96 -13.31 5.71
CA GLU A 160 7.17 -12.78 6.35
C GLU A 160 8.41 -13.26 5.59
N LYS A 161 9.40 -12.38 5.44
CA LYS A 161 10.68 -12.72 4.86
C LYS A 161 11.59 -13.34 5.91
N THR A 162 12.07 -14.54 5.62
CA THR A 162 13.07 -15.25 6.44
C THR A 162 14.34 -15.47 5.62
N GLN A 163 15.34 -16.14 6.22
CA GLN A 163 16.53 -16.59 5.50
C GLN A 163 16.21 -17.60 4.37
N TYR A 164 15.06 -18.27 4.43
CA TYR A 164 14.63 -19.28 3.44
C TYR A 164 13.68 -18.71 2.38
N GLY A 165 13.46 -17.40 2.37
CA GLY A 165 12.49 -16.74 1.50
C GLY A 165 11.23 -16.34 2.25
N TRP A 166 10.14 -16.15 1.49
CA TRP A 166 8.88 -15.66 2.02
C TRP A 166 7.96 -16.81 2.43
N GLY A 167 7.32 -16.69 3.59
CA GLY A 167 6.41 -17.73 4.07
C GLY A 167 5.33 -17.24 5.02
N ALA A 168 4.40 -18.13 5.29
CA ALA A 168 3.36 -18.02 6.31
C ALA A 168 3.36 -19.31 7.19
N PRO A 169 2.91 -19.27 8.45
CA PRO A 169 2.52 -18.06 9.19
C PRO A 169 3.71 -17.12 9.41
N THR A 170 3.40 -15.89 9.78
CA THR A 170 4.40 -14.93 10.25
C THR A 170 4.79 -15.26 11.69
N SER A 171 5.83 -14.61 12.21
CA SER A 171 6.22 -14.62 13.62
C SER A 171 5.13 -14.09 14.57
N TYR A 172 4.06 -13.46 14.06
CA TYR A 172 2.87 -13.07 14.84
C TYR A 172 1.73 -14.09 14.79
N GLY A 173 1.78 -15.04 13.86
CA GLY A 173 0.70 -15.97 13.54
C GLY A 173 0.28 -15.92 12.06
N HIS A 174 -0.79 -16.64 11.74
CA HIS A 174 -1.41 -16.57 10.41
C HIS A 174 -2.24 -15.29 10.30
N MET A 175 -1.92 -14.44 9.33
CA MET A 175 -2.60 -13.17 9.09
C MET A 175 -3.39 -13.19 7.80
N SER A 176 -4.64 -12.76 7.88
CA SER A 176 -5.51 -12.60 6.70
C SER A 176 -6.27 -11.29 6.76
N ILE A 177 -6.55 -10.76 5.57
CA ILE A 177 -7.31 -9.53 5.36
C ILE A 177 -8.52 -9.90 4.51
N ALA A 178 -9.70 -9.65 5.05
CA ALA A 178 -10.93 -9.67 4.27
C ALA A 178 -11.17 -8.25 3.74
N ALA A 179 -11.31 -8.11 2.42
CA ALA A 179 -11.57 -6.85 1.75
C ALA A 179 -12.68 -7.02 0.69
N PRO A 180 -13.24 -5.93 0.16
CA PRO A 180 -14.07 -6.00 -1.04
C PRO A 180 -13.28 -6.52 -2.24
N VAL A 181 -13.98 -7.03 -3.27
CA VAL A 181 -13.38 -7.52 -4.52
C VAL A 181 -12.53 -6.45 -5.23
N SER A 182 -12.92 -5.18 -5.08
CA SER A 182 -12.15 -4.02 -5.56
C SER A 182 -11.76 -3.16 -4.36
N PRO A 183 -10.63 -3.45 -3.69
CA PRO A 183 -10.19 -2.71 -2.52
C PRO A 183 -9.74 -1.30 -2.91
N ASP A 184 -10.17 -0.33 -2.12
CA ASP A 184 -9.75 1.07 -2.25
C ASP A 184 -8.28 1.26 -1.83
N PRO A 185 -7.44 1.97 -2.61
CA PRO A 185 -6.06 2.25 -2.23
C PRO A 185 -5.90 2.91 -0.84
N GLN A 186 -6.84 3.76 -0.41
CA GLN A 186 -6.76 4.37 0.93
C GLN A 186 -6.98 3.32 2.03
N MET A 187 -7.96 2.43 1.85
CA MET A 187 -8.18 1.28 2.74
C MET A 187 -6.93 0.42 2.86
N LEU A 188 -6.28 0.10 1.73
CA LEU A 188 -5.06 -0.71 1.74
C LEU A 188 -3.92 0.00 2.47
N THR A 189 -3.77 1.32 2.28
CA THR A 189 -2.79 2.13 3.01
C THR A 189 -3.05 2.12 4.52
N GLU A 190 -4.32 2.19 4.93
CA GLU A 190 -4.72 2.13 6.34
C GLU A 190 -4.41 0.75 6.95
N ILE A 191 -4.73 -0.33 6.23
CA ILE A 191 -4.40 -1.71 6.64
C ILE A 191 -2.87 -1.90 6.76
N ASP A 192 -2.13 -1.44 5.76
CA ASP A 192 -0.67 -1.53 5.70
C ASP A 192 -0.03 -0.75 6.87
N ALA A 193 -0.58 0.41 7.24
CA ALA A 193 -0.15 1.18 8.41
C ALA A 193 -0.44 0.44 9.74
N ILE A 194 -1.60 -0.21 9.87
CA ILE A 194 -1.93 -1.02 11.05
C ILE A 194 -0.96 -2.20 11.20
N ILE A 195 -0.69 -2.92 10.12
CA ILE A 195 0.24 -4.07 10.14
C ILE A 195 1.66 -3.60 10.44
N SER A 196 2.11 -2.51 9.82
CA SER A 196 3.42 -1.90 10.08
C SER A 196 3.56 -1.37 11.52
N SER A 197 2.45 -1.23 12.26
CA SER A 197 2.48 -0.82 13.66
C SER A 197 2.77 -1.96 14.65
N LEU A 198 2.76 -3.22 14.17
CA LEU A 198 3.00 -4.39 15.00
C LEU A 198 4.32 -4.27 15.76
N THR A 199 4.30 -4.66 17.02
CA THR A 199 5.50 -4.73 17.88
C THR A 199 5.41 -5.99 18.73
N LYS A 200 6.46 -6.82 18.72
CA LYS A 200 6.60 -7.95 19.65
C LYS A 200 6.84 -7.42 21.07
N LEU A 201 6.28 -8.09 22.07
CA LEU A 201 6.37 -7.73 23.49
C LEU A 201 7.27 -8.71 24.25
#